data_AF-W5WI64-F1
#
_entry.id   AF-W5WI64-F1
#
_cell.length_a   1.000
_cell.length_b   1.000
_cell.length_c   1.000
_cell.angle_alpha   90.00
_cell.angle_beta   90.00
_cell.angle_gamma   90.00
#
_symmetry.space_group_name_H-M   'P 1'
#
loop_
_entity.id
_entity.type
_entity.pdbx_description
1 polymer ?
#
loop_
_entity_poly.entity_id
_entity_poly.type
_entity_poly.pdbx_seq_one_letter_code
_entity_poly.pdbx_strand_id
1 'polypeptide(L)'
;MSPHHCAPPFLPTSLVGKVERNRTVRAHKLLELWGYLLTRPEPEDVEEIRTATGATLGLATRQSFHLYVRALAELEMVVILESTSGAPRKLYSGAFPRTLSELDRTMLRSWTATLPCRPCRGEVQLRLTGGCPADAADHRALPPLPVSARELLSGLDGLYEPRVRAIWAEMLSIDEDYSLFQILGLARNSMPISSSQTVGRYLRGMRKAGLIRSSDYLHGTGKVYQGCFPRAVTDEDYLRLQPWLRTLPQERARVVLHRWSTRPRPGVPITT
;
A
#
# COMPACT_ATOMS: atom_id res chain seq x y z
N MET A 1 -16.52 14.02 -23.69
CA MET A 1 -16.88 14.21 -22.27
C MET A 1 -15.90 15.20 -21.68
N SER A 2 -16.36 16.33 -21.16
CA SER A 2 -15.47 17.33 -20.57
C SER A 2 -14.86 16.78 -19.27
N PRO A 3 -13.54 16.92 -19.04
CA PRO A 3 -12.91 16.47 -17.81
C PRO A 3 -13.51 17.28 -16.66
N HIS A 4 -14.29 16.62 -15.79
CA HIS A 4 -14.84 17.24 -14.59
C HIS A 4 -13.70 17.81 -13.75
N HIS A 5 -13.51 19.14 -13.80
CA HIS A 5 -12.54 19.83 -12.99
C HIS A 5 -13.06 19.87 -11.56
N CYS A 6 -12.48 19.04 -10.69
CA CYS A 6 -12.68 19.15 -9.26
C CYS A 6 -11.95 20.39 -8.77
N ALA A 7 -12.57 21.13 -7.85
CA ALA A 7 -11.86 22.17 -7.13
C ALA A 7 -10.63 21.56 -6.43
N PRO A 8 -9.47 22.22 -6.47
CA PRO A 8 -8.28 21.71 -5.81
C PRO A 8 -8.51 21.62 -4.29
N PRO A 9 -7.84 20.69 -3.59
CA PRO A 9 -7.77 20.70 -2.14
C PRO A 9 -7.09 21.99 -1.67
N PHE A 10 -7.27 22.33 -0.40
CA PHE A 10 -6.55 23.44 0.22
C PHE A 10 -5.18 22.97 0.72
N LEU A 11 -4.26 23.91 0.88
CA LEU A 11 -2.95 23.63 1.44
C LEU A 11 -3.07 23.45 2.97
N PRO A 12 -2.55 22.36 3.55
CA PRO A 12 -2.51 22.21 5.00
C PRO A 12 -1.80 23.40 5.66
N THR A 13 -2.38 23.89 6.75
CA THR A 13 -1.90 25.08 7.47
C THR A 13 -0.41 24.97 7.86
N SER A 14 0.04 23.79 8.25
CA SER A 14 1.44 23.48 8.57
C SER A 14 2.42 23.60 7.38
N LEU A 15 1.90 23.60 6.15
CA LEU A 15 2.70 23.62 4.91
C LEU A 15 2.68 24.98 4.19
N VAL A 16 1.80 25.90 4.58
CA VAL A 16 1.66 27.23 3.96
C VAL A 16 3.01 27.95 3.88
N GLY A 17 3.71 28.09 5.01
CA GLY A 17 5.00 28.76 5.05
C GLY A 17 6.11 28.06 4.24
N LYS A 18 6.00 26.75 3.96
CA LYS A 18 6.96 26.04 3.09
C LYS A 18 6.71 26.35 1.62
N VAL A 19 5.45 26.37 1.20
CA VAL A 19 5.06 26.68 -0.18
C VAL A 19 5.32 28.14 -0.51
N GLU A 20 5.01 29.07 0.39
CA GLU A 20 5.23 30.52 0.18
C GLU A 20 6.72 30.87 0.00
N ARG A 21 7.62 30.15 0.66
CA ARG A 21 9.07 30.33 0.47
C ARG A 21 9.55 29.81 -0.88
N ASN A 22 8.81 28.90 -1.51
CA ASN A 22 9.16 28.34 -2.80
C ASN A 22 8.65 29.25 -3.94
N ARG A 23 9.45 30.25 -4.31
CA ARG A 23 9.12 31.22 -5.39
C ARG A 23 8.97 30.59 -6.77
N THR A 24 9.42 29.35 -6.97
CA THR A 24 9.41 28.69 -8.28
C THR A 24 8.08 27.99 -8.59
N VAL A 25 7.31 27.64 -7.55
CA VAL A 25 6.10 26.83 -7.65
C VAL A 25 4.89 27.68 -7.32
N ARG A 26 3.87 27.67 -8.19
CA ARG A 26 2.61 28.36 -7.90
C ARG A 26 1.70 27.47 -7.07
N ALA A 27 1.26 27.95 -5.90
CA ALA A 27 0.46 27.16 -4.96
C ALA A 27 -0.80 26.54 -5.60
N HIS A 28 -1.55 27.28 -6.42
CA HIS A 28 -2.76 26.73 -7.07
C HIS A 28 -2.44 25.54 -7.97
N LYS A 29 -1.40 25.61 -8.81
CA LYS A 29 -0.99 24.50 -9.70
C LYS A 29 -0.48 23.30 -8.91
N LEU A 30 0.19 23.53 -7.78
CA LEU A 30 0.65 22.48 -6.88
C LEU A 30 -0.54 21.73 -6.28
N LEU A 31 -1.55 22.46 -5.81
CA LEU A 31 -2.77 21.89 -5.24
C LEU A 31 -3.63 21.20 -6.29
N GLU A 32 -3.71 21.72 -7.51
CA GLU A 32 -4.41 21.06 -8.60
C GLU A 32 -3.75 19.73 -9.00
N LEU A 33 -2.41 19.70 -9.13
CA LEU A 33 -1.68 18.46 -9.37
C LEU A 33 -1.87 17.46 -8.22
N TRP A 34 -1.82 17.95 -6.97
CA TRP A 34 -2.04 17.10 -5.81
C TRP A 34 -3.45 16.53 -5.75
N GLY A 35 -4.47 17.37 -5.95
CA GLY A 35 -5.87 16.96 -6.04
C GLY A 35 -6.10 15.94 -7.15
N TYR A 36 -5.49 16.15 -8.31
CA TYR A 36 -5.50 15.18 -9.40
C TYR A 36 -4.96 13.83 -8.91
N LEU A 37 -3.74 13.79 -8.37
CA LEU A 37 -3.10 12.56 -7.90
C LEU A 37 -3.86 11.87 -6.76
N LEU A 38 -4.47 12.64 -5.85
CA LEU A 38 -5.29 12.12 -4.76
C LEU A 38 -6.57 11.43 -5.24
N THR A 39 -7.10 11.82 -6.40
CA THR A 39 -8.32 11.21 -6.97
C THR A 39 -8.07 10.00 -7.86
N ARG A 40 -6.81 9.71 -8.22
CA ARG A 40 -6.46 8.54 -9.05
C ARG A 40 -6.42 7.29 -8.19
N PRO A 41 -7.12 6.20 -8.55
CA PRO A 41 -7.03 4.93 -7.81
C PRO A 41 -5.66 4.29 -7.99
N GLU A 42 -5.10 4.37 -9.20
CA GLU A 42 -3.80 3.79 -9.55
C GLU A 42 -2.71 4.87 -9.67
N PRO A 43 -1.45 4.54 -9.35
CA PRO A 43 -0.32 5.41 -9.64
C PRO A 43 -0.11 5.58 -11.15
N GLU A 44 0.06 6.82 -11.59
CA GLU A 44 0.19 7.15 -13.02
C GLU A 44 1.61 7.56 -13.38
N ASP A 45 2.01 7.34 -14.63
CA ASP A 45 3.30 7.82 -15.14
C ASP A 45 3.26 9.30 -15.58
N VAL A 46 4.43 9.84 -15.92
CA VAL A 46 4.58 11.25 -16.33
C VAL A 46 3.71 11.58 -17.55
N GLU A 47 3.62 10.68 -18.52
CA GLU A 47 2.92 10.96 -19.78
C GLU A 47 1.40 10.87 -19.59
N GLU A 48 0.92 9.92 -18.77
CA GLU A 48 -0.48 9.83 -18.36
C GLU A 48 -0.93 11.11 -17.64
N ILE A 49 -0.17 11.55 -16.63
CA ILE A 49 -0.50 12.77 -15.88
C ILE A 49 -0.43 13.99 -16.79
N ARG A 50 0.57 14.11 -17.65
CA ARG A 50 0.69 15.24 -18.60
C ARG A 50 -0.43 15.25 -19.63
N THR A 51 -0.90 14.09 -20.06
CA THR A 51 -2.03 13.99 -20.99
C THR A 51 -3.31 14.46 -20.32
N ALA A 52 -3.52 14.06 -19.07
CA ALA A 52 -4.71 14.42 -18.32
C ALA A 52 -4.72 15.88 -17.81
N THR A 53 -3.54 16.43 -17.52
CA THR A 53 -3.42 17.72 -16.80
C THR A 53 -2.63 18.79 -17.55
N GLY A 54 -1.92 18.46 -18.63
CA GLY A 54 -0.97 19.34 -19.29
C GLY A 54 -1.60 20.60 -19.88
N ALA A 55 -2.80 20.47 -20.47
CA ALA A 55 -3.54 21.59 -21.03
C ALA A 55 -4.07 22.56 -19.96
N THR A 56 -4.46 22.05 -18.79
CA THR A 56 -5.14 22.83 -17.75
C THR A 56 -4.20 23.35 -16.67
N LEU A 57 -3.17 22.58 -16.29
CA LEU A 57 -2.17 23.00 -15.30
C LEU A 57 -1.00 23.77 -15.92
N GLY A 58 -0.92 23.82 -17.25
CA GLY A 58 0.25 24.35 -17.96
C GLY A 58 1.53 23.60 -17.59
N LEU A 59 1.42 22.31 -17.26
CA LEU A 59 2.53 21.39 -17.02
C LEU A 59 2.98 20.73 -18.33
N ALA A 60 2.91 21.49 -19.42
CA ALA A 60 3.13 21.00 -20.78
C ALA A 60 4.56 20.49 -20.99
N THR A 61 5.55 20.93 -20.19
CA THR A 61 6.93 20.46 -20.29
C THR A 61 7.28 19.48 -19.16
N ARG A 62 8.17 18.51 -19.46
CA ARG A 62 8.72 17.59 -18.44
C ARG A 62 9.43 18.35 -17.32
N GLN A 63 10.12 19.44 -17.65
CA GLN A 63 10.83 20.26 -16.66
C GLN A 63 9.86 20.91 -15.67
N SER A 64 8.76 21.49 -16.17
CA SER A 64 7.71 22.03 -15.31
C SER A 64 7.09 20.94 -14.45
N PHE A 65 6.73 19.79 -15.01
CA PHE A 65 6.19 18.67 -14.22
C PHE A 65 7.13 18.23 -13.08
N HIS A 66 8.42 18.03 -13.38
CA HIS A 66 9.41 17.62 -12.39
C HIS A 66 9.58 18.64 -11.26
N LEU A 67 9.49 19.94 -11.55
CA LEU A 67 9.52 20.99 -10.54
C LEU A 67 8.38 20.83 -9.51
N TYR A 68 7.15 20.63 -9.99
CA TYR A 68 5.97 20.51 -9.13
C TYR A 68 5.96 19.20 -8.35
N VAL A 69 6.29 18.08 -8.98
CA VAL A 69 6.38 16.79 -8.29
C VAL A 69 7.47 16.79 -7.23
N ARG A 70 8.63 17.41 -7.50
CA ARG A 70 9.68 17.57 -6.49
C ARG A 70 9.16 18.34 -5.28
N ALA A 71 8.46 19.46 -5.52
CA ALA A 71 7.87 20.23 -4.44
C ALA A 71 6.82 19.42 -3.65
N LEU A 72 5.95 18.64 -4.31
CA LEU A 72 5.04 17.73 -3.62
C LEU A 72 5.79 16.69 -2.79
N ALA A 73 6.90 16.16 -3.28
CA ALA A 73 7.67 15.14 -2.57
C ALA A 73 8.35 15.71 -1.32
N GLU A 74 8.90 16.92 -1.40
CA GLU A 74 9.46 17.66 -0.26
C GLU A 74 8.42 17.98 0.83
N LEU A 75 7.13 18.03 0.44
CA LEU A 75 5.99 18.23 1.33
C LEU A 75 5.30 16.93 1.78
N GLU A 76 5.82 15.76 1.38
CA GLU A 76 5.20 14.45 1.63
C GLU A 76 3.79 14.29 1.03
N MET A 77 3.48 15.05 -0.03
CA MET A 77 2.17 15.08 -0.69
C MET A 77 2.08 14.17 -1.92
N VAL A 78 3.19 13.56 -2.34
CA VAL A 78 3.24 12.57 -3.41
C VAL A 78 4.15 11.42 -3.02
N VAL A 79 3.80 10.22 -3.46
CA VAL A 79 4.65 9.04 -3.41
C VAL A 79 5.12 8.74 -4.83
N ILE A 80 6.44 8.59 -5.00
CA ILE A 80 7.07 8.22 -6.25
C ILE A 80 7.40 6.72 -6.18
N LEU A 81 6.90 5.96 -7.16
CA LEU A 81 7.11 4.53 -7.30
C LEU A 81 7.97 4.27 -8.53
N GLU A 82 8.74 3.20 -8.51
CA GLU A 82 9.42 2.69 -9.70
C GLU A 82 8.62 1.49 -10.23
N SER A 83 8.23 1.56 -11.50
CA SER A 83 7.56 0.48 -12.23
C SER A 83 8.55 -0.65 -12.48
N THR A 84 8.11 -1.88 -12.21
CA THR A 84 8.91 -3.09 -12.39
C THR A 84 8.44 -3.97 -13.53
N SER A 85 7.32 -3.62 -14.16
CA SER A 85 6.88 -4.20 -15.42
C SER A 85 7.47 -3.38 -16.58
N GLY A 86 8.36 -3.99 -17.37
CA GLY A 86 8.93 -3.36 -18.56
C GLY A 86 10.09 -2.40 -18.27
N ALA A 87 10.23 -1.36 -19.09
CA ALA A 87 11.27 -0.36 -18.93
C ALA A 87 11.10 0.42 -17.60
N PRO A 88 12.19 0.75 -16.90
CA PRO A 88 12.12 1.47 -15.64
C PRO A 88 11.46 2.84 -15.86
N ARG A 89 10.25 3.00 -15.31
CA ARG A 89 9.47 4.25 -15.33
C ARG A 89 9.02 4.63 -13.94
N LYS A 90 8.91 5.93 -13.67
CA LYS A 90 8.41 6.45 -12.40
C LYS A 90 6.90 6.62 -12.46
N LEU A 91 6.21 6.10 -11.45
CA LEU A 91 4.78 6.29 -11.24
C LEU A 91 4.56 7.20 -10.04
N TYR A 92 3.48 7.98 -10.04
CA TYR A 92 3.19 8.99 -9.03
C TYR A 92 1.80 8.78 -8.47
N SER A 93 1.68 8.83 -7.14
CA SER A 93 0.42 8.69 -6.42
C SER A 93 0.30 9.77 -5.35
N GLY A 94 -0.90 10.32 -5.18
CA GLY A 94 -1.15 11.37 -4.19
C GLY A 94 -1.10 10.83 -2.77
N ALA A 95 -0.53 11.59 -1.85
CA ALA A 95 -0.49 11.23 -0.43
C ALA A 95 -0.82 12.41 0.46
N PHE A 96 -1.25 12.09 1.68
CA PHE A 96 -1.43 13.07 2.74
C PHE A 96 -0.16 13.18 3.59
N PRO A 97 0.29 14.40 3.93
CA PRO A 97 1.42 14.60 4.83
C PRO A 97 1.20 13.91 6.17
N ARG A 98 2.27 13.38 6.78
CA ARG A 98 2.15 12.70 8.08
C ARG A 98 1.80 13.67 9.21
N THR A 99 2.16 14.94 9.05
CA THR A 99 2.02 16.01 10.05
C THR A 99 0.72 16.81 9.91
N LEU A 100 -0.34 16.23 9.32
CA LEU A 100 -1.64 16.90 9.24
C LEU A 100 -2.25 17.12 10.63
N SER A 101 -2.66 18.35 10.91
CA SER A 101 -3.47 18.68 12.10
C SER A 101 -4.88 18.11 11.96
N GLU A 102 -5.63 17.98 13.07
CA GLU A 102 -7.03 17.53 13.00
C GLU A 102 -7.92 18.54 12.27
N LEU A 103 -7.57 19.84 12.32
CA LEU A 103 -8.25 20.87 11.53
C LEU A 103 -8.05 20.63 10.02
N ASP A 104 -6.80 20.39 9.59
CA ASP A 104 -6.51 20.09 8.18
C ASP A 104 -7.24 18.81 7.74
N ARG A 105 -7.25 17.76 8.58
CA ARG A 105 -8.00 16.52 8.30
C ARG A 105 -9.49 16.80 8.12
N THR A 106 -10.08 17.58 9.01
CA THR A 106 -11.51 17.94 8.96
C THR A 106 -11.84 18.69 7.68
N MET A 107 -11.04 19.71 7.33
CA MET A 107 -11.23 20.43 6.09
C MET A 107 -11.05 19.51 4.88
N LEU A 108 -10.10 18.56 4.91
CA LEU A 108 -9.82 17.65 3.79
C LEU A 108 -10.98 16.66 3.59
N ARG A 109 -11.62 16.21 4.69
CA ARG A 109 -12.86 15.43 4.63
C ARG A 109 -13.98 16.24 3.96
N SER A 110 -14.12 17.51 4.33
CA SER A 110 -15.11 18.41 3.71
C SER A 110 -14.86 18.59 2.22
N TRP A 111 -13.60 18.81 1.81
CA TRP A 111 -13.23 18.86 0.39
C TRP A 111 -13.55 17.53 -0.32
N THR A 112 -13.21 16.40 0.29
CA THR A 112 -13.48 15.07 -0.24
C THR A 112 -14.97 14.88 -0.55
N ALA A 113 -15.86 15.35 0.33
CA ALA A 113 -17.30 15.27 0.11
C ALA A 113 -17.78 16.00 -1.16
N THR A 114 -17.04 17.03 -1.62
CA THR A 114 -17.36 17.81 -2.83
C THR A 114 -16.95 17.14 -4.15
N LEU A 115 -16.19 16.04 -4.11
CA LEU A 115 -15.72 15.38 -5.33
C LEU A 115 -16.91 14.76 -6.12
N PRO A 116 -16.96 14.95 -7.45
CA PRO A 116 -18.11 14.60 -8.28
C PRO A 116 -18.30 13.09 -8.44
N CYS A 117 -17.23 12.30 -8.27
CA CYS A 117 -17.23 10.87 -8.54
C CYS A 117 -17.15 10.04 -7.25
N ARG A 118 -18.05 9.06 -7.08
CA ARG A 118 -18.08 8.18 -5.89
C ARG A 118 -16.77 7.39 -5.69
N PRO A 119 -16.13 6.82 -6.74
CA PRO A 119 -14.82 6.18 -6.60
C PRO A 119 -13.73 7.14 -6.08
N CYS A 120 -13.70 8.37 -6.59
CA CYS A 120 -12.75 9.41 -6.19
C CYS A 120 -12.88 9.72 -4.69
N ARG A 121 -14.12 9.85 -4.20
CA ARG A 121 -14.40 10.08 -2.77
C ARG A 121 -13.91 8.93 -1.91
N GLY A 122 -14.19 7.70 -2.32
CA GLY A 122 -13.73 6.50 -1.64
C GLY A 122 -12.22 6.50 -1.49
N GLU A 123 -11.50 6.70 -2.60
CA GLU A 123 -10.04 6.67 -2.64
C GLU A 123 -9.38 7.76 -1.77
N VAL A 124 -9.90 8.99 -1.85
CA VAL A 124 -9.37 10.10 -1.05
C VAL A 124 -9.64 9.88 0.44
N GLN A 125 -10.85 9.45 0.79
CA GLN A 125 -11.21 9.17 2.17
C GLN A 125 -10.33 8.07 2.78
N LEU A 126 -10.01 7.05 1.98
CA LEU A 126 -9.08 5.98 2.29
C LEU A 126 -7.71 6.51 2.71
N ARG A 127 -7.11 7.30 1.81
CA ARG A 127 -5.80 7.89 2.02
C ARG A 127 -5.81 8.80 3.25
N LEU A 128 -6.91 9.54 3.46
CA LEU A 128 -7.03 10.54 4.52
C LEU A 128 -7.16 9.95 5.92
N THR A 129 -7.88 8.84 6.08
CA THR A 129 -7.98 8.15 7.38
C THR A 129 -6.67 7.45 7.75
N GLY A 130 -5.67 7.44 6.86
CA GLY A 130 -4.57 6.48 6.93
C GLY A 130 -5.07 5.05 6.83
N GLY A 131 -6.36 4.90 6.51
CA GLY A 131 -7.05 3.65 6.35
C GLY A 131 -6.49 3.05 5.09
N CYS A 132 -5.91 1.89 5.26
CA CYS A 132 -6.07 0.90 4.24
C CYS A 132 -7.55 0.90 3.76
N PRO A 133 -7.85 0.64 2.49
CA PRO A 133 -9.13 0.04 2.10
C PRO A 133 -9.61 -1.05 3.06
N ALA A 134 -8.71 -1.73 3.79
CA ALA A 134 -9.07 -2.71 4.81
C ALA A 134 -9.71 -2.17 6.11
N ASP A 135 -9.63 -0.87 6.43
CA ASP A 135 -10.31 -0.33 7.64
C ASP A 135 -11.72 0.19 7.34
N ALA A 136 -12.06 0.46 6.07
CA ALA A 136 -13.38 0.96 5.66
C ALA A 136 -14.14 0.03 4.70
N ALA A 137 -13.46 -0.89 4.00
CA ALA A 137 -14.08 -1.98 3.27
C ALA A 137 -14.12 -3.21 4.17
N ASP A 138 -15.14 -3.25 5.03
CA ASP A 138 -15.47 -4.36 5.93
C ASP A 138 -14.39 -4.70 6.97
N HIS A 139 -14.87 -5.11 8.13
CA HIS A 139 -14.10 -5.97 9.03
C HIS A 139 -13.84 -7.32 8.37
N ARG A 140 -13.06 -7.36 7.28
CA ARG A 140 -12.46 -8.60 6.78
C ARG A 140 -11.50 -9.02 7.88
N ALA A 141 -12.01 -9.86 8.78
CA ALA A 141 -11.30 -10.32 9.95
C ALA A 141 -9.89 -10.70 9.50
N LEU A 142 -8.84 -10.05 9.99
CA LEU A 142 -7.49 -10.47 9.61
C LEU A 142 -7.26 -11.88 10.16
N PRO A 143 -6.50 -12.76 9.50
CA PRO A 143 -6.19 -14.07 10.05
C PRO A 143 -5.51 -13.89 11.41
N PRO A 144 -5.92 -14.59 12.48
CA PRO A 144 -5.15 -14.59 13.71
C PRO A 144 -3.75 -15.15 13.44
N LEU A 145 -2.73 -14.49 13.99
CA LEU A 145 -1.38 -15.05 13.95
C LEU A 145 -1.30 -16.28 14.85
N PRO A 146 -0.58 -17.33 14.42
CA PRO A 146 -0.18 -18.42 15.31
C PRO A 146 0.55 -17.87 16.53
N VAL A 147 0.36 -18.49 17.70
CA VAL A 147 0.93 -18.00 18.98
C VAL A 147 2.43 -17.77 18.87
N SER A 148 3.16 -18.75 18.32
CA SER A 148 4.61 -18.69 18.10
C SER A 148 5.05 -17.54 17.19
N ALA A 149 4.26 -17.22 16.17
CA ALA A 149 4.53 -16.09 15.28
C ALA A 149 4.28 -14.75 15.99
N ARG A 150 3.22 -14.66 16.81
CA ARG A 150 2.92 -13.44 17.58
C ARG A 150 4.01 -13.15 18.60
N GLU A 151 4.43 -14.15 19.38
CA GLU A 151 5.51 -14.00 20.36
C GLU A 151 6.80 -13.51 19.69
N LEU A 152 7.20 -14.13 18.57
CA LEU A 152 8.40 -13.74 17.85
C LEU A 152 8.31 -12.32 17.29
N LEU A 153 7.16 -11.93 16.72
CA LEU A 153 6.97 -10.59 16.15
C LEU A 153 6.87 -9.51 17.22
N SER A 154 6.32 -9.82 18.40
CA SER A 154 6.21 -8.87 19.51
C SER A 154 7.58 -8.45 20.06
N GLY A 155 8.60 -9.31 19.94
CA GLY A 155 9.98 -9.01 20.31
C GLY A 155 10.78 -8.26 19.25
N LEU A 156 10.18 -7.88 18.11
CA LEU A 156 10.85 -7.17 17.02
C LEU A 156 10.38 -5.71 16.96
N ASP A 157 11.26 -4.79 17.36
CA ASP A 157 10.99 -3.35 17.32
C ASP A 157 10.62 -2.87 15.91
N GLY A 158 9.56 -2.07 15.84
CA GLY A 158 9.10 -1.42 14.61
C GLY A 158 8.26 -2.29 13.68
N LEU A 159 7.81 -3.48 14.13
CA LEU A 159 6.80 -4.27 13.43
C LEU A 159 5.41 -4.05 14.04
N TYR A 160 4.51 -3.46 13.27
CA TYR A 160 3.10 -3.32 13.65
C TYR A 160 2.31 -4.59 13.25
N GLU A 161 1.77 -5.32 14.22
CA GLU A 161 1.12 -6.64 14.02
C GLU A 161 0.00 -6.65 12.97
N PRO A 162 -0.97 -5.71 12.96
CA PRO A 162 -2.03 -5.69 11.94
C PRO A 162 -1.49 -5.67 10.51
N ARG A 163 -0.32 -5.05 10.31
CA ARG A 163 0.33 -4.97 9.00
C ARG A 163 0.89 -6.31 8.55
N VAL A 164 1.56 -7.00 9.47
CA VAL A 164 2.05 -8.35 9.21
C VAL A 164 0.88 -9.26 8.83
N ARG A 165 -0.23 -9.16 9.56
CA ARG A 165 -1.45 -9.95 9.31
C ARG A 165 -2.07 -9.64 7.95
N ALA A 166 -2.16 -8.38 7.54
CA ALA A 166 -2.71 -8.01 6.24
C ALA A 166 -1.87 -8.53 5.07
N ILE A 167 -0.55 -8.32 5.12
CA ILE A 167 0.37 -8.86 4.08
C ILE A 167 0.28 -10.38 4.04
N TRP A 168 0.29 -11.03 5.20
CA TRP A 168 0.19 -12.47 5.28
C TRP A 168 -1.14 -13.01 4.76
N ALA A 169 -2.26 -12.34 5.06
CA ALA A 169 -3.60 -12.71 4.60
C ALA A 169 -3.67 -12.76 3.06
N GLU A 170 -3.16 -11.72 2.40
CA GLU A 170 -3.14 -11.67 0.93
C GLU A 170 -2.19 -12.73 0.36
N MET A 171 -1.00 -12.91 0.96
CA MET A 171 -0.06 -13.94 0.50
C MET A 171 -0.58 -15.36 0.69
N LEU A 172 -1.39 -15.63 1.72
CA LEU A 172 -2.06 -16.93 1.91
C LEU A 172 -3.21 -17.14 0.92
N SER A 173 -3.87 -16.06 0.51
CA SER A 173 -5.08 -16.11 -0.33
C SER A 173 -4.78 -16.35 -1.81
N ILE A 174 -3.52 -16.24 -2.23
CA ILE A 174 -3.11 -16.39 -3.63
C ILE A 174 -2.07 -17.52 -3.72
N ASP A 175 -2.23 -18.40 -4.70
CA ASP A 175 -1.29 -19.50 -4.90
C ASP A 175 -0.10 -19.11 -5.79
N GLU A 176 0.50 -17.96 -5.50
CA GLU A 176 1.57 -17.40 -6.32
C GLU A 176 2.75 -16.92 -5.48
N ASP A 177 3.90 -16.89 -6.13
CA ASP A 177 5.12 -16.32 -5.62
C ASP A 177 5.12 -14.81 -5.80
N TYR A 178 5.36 -14.08 -4.71
CA TYR A 178 5.39 -12.62 -4.71
C TYR A 178 6.82 -12.10 -4.81
N SER A 179 7.10 -11.27 -5.80
CA SER A 179 8.28 -10.41 -5.80
C SER A 179 8.21 -9.38 -4.67
N LEU A 180 9.38 -8.83 -4.28
CA LEU A 180 9.44 -7.71 -3.34
C LEU A 180 8.55 -6.53 -3.78
N PHE A 181 8.40 -6.32 -5.09
CA PHE A 181 7.59 -5.23 -5.65
C PHE A 181 6.10 -5.48 -5.55
N GLN A 182 5.65 -6.71 -5.79
CA GLN A 182 4.25 -7.07 -5.53
C GLN A 182 3.94 -6.94 -4.03
N ILE A 183 4.87 -7.31 -3.15
CA ILE A 183 4.69 -7.11 -1.70
C ILE A 183 4.69 -5.63 -1.35
N LEU A 184 5.52 -4.81 -1.98
CA LEU A 184 5.46 -3.35 -1.83
C LEU A 184 4.10 -2.82 -2.28
N GLY A 185 3.54 -3.32 -3.38
CA GLY A 185 2.19 -3.00 -3.85
C GLY A 185 1.11 -3.42 -2.84
N LEU A 186 1.16 -4.66 -2.35
CA LEU A 186 0.27 -5.19 -1.32
C LEU A 186 0.37 -4.38 -0.02
N ALA A 187 1.58 -4.08 0.41
CA ALA A 187 1.85 -3.31 1.61
C ALA A 187 1.44 -1.84 1.45
N ARG A 188 1.41 -1.31 0.22
CA ARG A 188 0.99 0.07 -0.12
C ARG A 188 -0.52 0.22 -0.19
N ASN A 189 -1.19 -0.71 -0.87
CA ASN A 189 -2.65 -0.86 -0.81
C ASN A 189 -3.07 -1.20 0.62
N SER A 190 -2.20 -1.93 1.32
CA SER A 190 -2.17 -2.26 2.73
C SER A 190 -2.19 -1.05 3.66
N MET A 191 -1.26 -0.13 3.41
CA MET A 191 -0.67 0.81 4.38
C MET A 191 0.25 1.85 3.70
N PRO A 192 0.51 3.02 4.29
CA PRO A 192 1.51 3.95 3.79
C PRO A 192 2.95 3.52 4.18
N ILE A 193 3.46 2.40 3.66
CA ILE A 193 4.90 2.07 3.77
C ILE A 193 5.69 2.76 2.66
N SER A 194 6.40 3.81 3.02
CA SER A 194 7.13 4.67 2.08
C SER A 194 8.51 4.14 1.68
N SER A 195 9.06 3.15 2.39
CA SER A 195 10.44 2.69 2.16
C SER A 195 10.58 1.18 1.96
N SER A 196 11.40 0.80 0.98
CA SER A 196 11.82 -0.58 0.74
C SER A 196 12.54 -1.17 1.96
N GLN A 197 13.26 -0.33 2.72
CA GLN A 197 13.94 -0.74 3.94
C GLN A 197 12.95 -1.22 5.02
N THR A 198 11.83 -0.52 5.18
CA THR A 198 10.76 -0.92 6.10
C THR A 198 10.17 -2.26 5.65
N VAL A 199 9.79 -2.41 4.38
CA VAL A 199 9.26 -3.69 3.86
C VAL A 199 10.26 -4.82 4.05
N GLY A 200 11.55 -4.57 3.84
CA GLY A 200 12.61 -5.54 4.12
C GLY A 200 12.65 -5.98 5.59
N ARG A 201 12.38 -5.10 6.55
CA ARG A 201 12.27 -5.48 7.98
C ARG A 201 11.06 -6.37 8.22
N TYR A 202 9.90 -6.02 7.66
CA TYR A 202 8.68 -6.82 7.74
C TYR A 202 8.91 -8.22 7.19
N LEU A 203 9.45 -8.33 5.98
CA LEU A 203 9.75 -9.61 5.35
C LEU A 203 10.73 -10.46 6.16
N ARG A 204 11.78 -9.84 6.73
CA ARG A 204 12.69 -10.56 7.64
C ARG A 204 11.98 -11.08 8.89
N GLY A 205 11.14 -10.26 9.52
CA GLY A 205 10.34 -10.65 10.69
C GLY A 205 9.37 -11.78 10.37
N MET A 206 8.60 -11.64 9.29
CA MET A 206 7.65 -12.65 8.81
C MET A 206 8.33 -13.97 8.46
N ARG A 207 9.52 -13.92 7.82
CA ARG A 207 10.30 -15.11 7.50
C ARG A 207 10.82 -15.80 8.77
N LYS A 208 11.31 -15.04 9.76
CA LYS A 208 11.72 -15.58 11.05
C LYS A 208 10.55 -16.22 11.80
N ALA A 209 9.37 -15.61 11.72
CA ALA A 209 8.13 -16.13 12.29
C ALA A 209 7.55 -17.33 11.50
N GLY A 210 8.15 -17.71 10.37
CA GLY A 210 7.66 -18.80 9.53
C GLY A 210 6.36 -18.51 8.79
N LEU A 211 5.97 -17.24 8.68
CA LEU A 211 4.75 -16.80 7.96
C LEU A 211 4.96 -16.72 6.44
N ILE A 212 6.22 -16.62 6.00
CA ILE A 212 6.59 -16.62 4.59
C ILE A 212 7.84 -17.47 4.34
N ARG A 213 7.94 -18.04 3.15
CA ARG A 213 9.19 -18.60 2.61
C ARG A 213 9.77 -17.65 1.58
N SER A 214 11.08 -17.72 1.37
CA SER A 214 11.75 -16.98 0.29
C SER A 214 12.59 -17.95 -0.53
N SER A 215 12.47 -17.89 -1.84
CA SER A 215 13.30 -18.61 -2.81
C SER A 215 13.96 -17.63 -3.77
N ASP A 216 15.05 -18.05 -4.39
CA ASP A 216 15.68 -17.28 -5.47
C ASP A 216 14.82 -17.40 -6.73
N TYR A 217 14.76 -16.31 -7.50
CA TYR A 217 13.93 -16.26 -8.70
C TYR A 217 14.53 -17.15 -9.80
N LEU A 218 13.78 -18.14 -10.27
CA LEU A 218 14.24 -19.15 -11.23
C LEU A 218 14.76 -18.57 -12.56
N HIS A 219 14.35 -17.34 -12.92
CA HIS A 219 14.67 -16.71 -14.20
C HIS A 219 15.26 -15.29 -14.08
N GLY A 220 15.90 -14.94 -12.96
CA GLY A 220 16.51 -13.61 -12.82
C GLY A 220 17.13 -13.31 -11.46
N THR A 221 17.56 -12.06 -11.27
CA THR A 221 18.14 -11.59 -10.01
C THR A 221 17.03 -11.18 -9.04
N GLY A 222 16.90 -11.88 -7.92
CA GLY A 222 15.99 -11.46 -6.85
C GLY A 222 15.46 -12.61 -6.01
N LYS A 223 14.64 -12.25 -5.02
CA LYS A 223 13.90 -13.20 -4.19
C LYS A 223 12.41 -13.06 -4.44
N VAL A 224 11.75 -14.19 -4.52
CA VAL A 224 10.30 -14.29 -4.39
C VAL A 224 9.93 -14.79 -3.01
N TYR A 225 8.71 -14.48 -2.59
CA TYR A 225 8.19 -14.75 -1.28
C TYR A 225 6.83 -15.40 -1.39
N GLN A 226 6.62 -16.45 -0.63
CA GLN A 226 5.36 -17.19 -0.66
C GLN A 226 4.74 -17.21 0.74
N GLY A 227 3.43 -16.96 0.82
CA GLY A 227 2.67 -17.06 2.06
C GLY A 227 2.64 -18.51 2.54
N CYS A 228 3.03 -18.74 3.78
CA CYS A 228 3.00 -20.08 4.34
C CYS A 228 2.58 -20.03 5.80
N PHE A 229 2.43 -21.22 6.35
CA PHE A 229 2.16 -21.36 7.76
C PHE A 229 3.42 -21.82 8.50
N PRO A 230 3.64 -21.33 9.72
CA PRO A 230 4.78 -21.73 10.53
C PRO A 230 4.80 -23.25 10.76
N ARG A 231 6.00 -23.83 10.91
CA ARG A 231 6.15 -25.27 11.18
C ARG A 231 5.53 -25.69 12.51
N ALA A 232 5.53 -24.79 13.49
CA ALA A 232 5.01 -25.02 14.85
C ALA A 232 3.53 -24.64 15.02
N VAL A 233 2.75 -24.60 13.94
CA VAL A 233 1.31 -24.30 14.04
C VAL A 233 0.59 -25.51 14.63
N THR A 234 -0.17 -25.27 15.70
CA THR A 234 -0.96 -26.27 16.42
C THR A 234 -2.35 -26.45 15.81
N ASP A 235 -3.05 -27.53 16.19
CA ASP A 235 -4.48 -27.68 15.85
C ASP A 235 -5.33 -26.55 16.45
N GLU A 236 -4.92 -25.97 17.58
CA GLU A 236 -5.59 -24.82 18.18
C GLU A 236 -5.46 -23.56 17.29
N ASP A 237 -4.27 -23.33 16.72
CA ASP A 237 -4.07 -22.24 15.76
C ASP A 237 -4.96 -22.42 14.52
N TYR A 238 -5.17 -23.67 14.06
CA TYR A 238 -6.09 -23.96 12.97
C TYR A 238 -7.54 -23.60 13.32
N LEU A 239 -8.00 -24.02 14.49
CA LEU A 239 -9.35 -23.73 14.97
C LEU A 239 -9.59 -22.22 15.08
N ARG A 240 -8.56 -21.45 15.45
CA ARG A 240 -8.61 -19.98 15.45
C ARG A 240 -8.67 -19.38 14.05
N LEU A 241 -8.09 -20.02 13.04
CA LEU A 241 -8.14 -19.57 11.64
C LEU A 241 -9.47 -19.88 10.94
N GLN A 242 -10.21 -20.89 11.40
CA GLN A 242 -11.48 -21.33 10.80
C GLN A 242 -12.52 -20.19 10.58
N PRO A 243 -12.80 -19.32 11.58
CA PRO A 243 -13.70 -18.19 11.38
C PRO A 243 -13.26 -17.26 10.26
N TRP A 244 -11.95 -16.98 10.16
CA TRP A 244 -11.41 -16.15 9.09
C TRP A 244 -11.55 -16.80 7.71
N LEU A 245 -11.23 -18.09 7.59
CA LEU A 245 -11.34 -18.81 6.32
C LEU A 245 -12.75 -18.75 5.72
N ARG A 246 -13.78 -18.75 6.57
CA ARG A 246 -15.18 -18.63 6.16
C ARG A 246 -15.54 -17.24 5.62
N THR A 247 -14.73 -16.22 5.89
CA THR A 247 -14.90 -14.86 5.34
C THR A 247 -14.25 -14.69 3.96
N LEU A 248 -13.45 -15.66 3.52
CA LEU A 248 -12.80 -15.63 2.22
C LEU A 248 -13.73 -16.17 1.12
N PRO A 249 -13.63 -15.66 -0.13
CA PRO A 249 -14.19 -16.33 -1.29
C PRO A 249 -13.74 -17.80 -1.35
N GLN A 250 -14.62 -18.69 -1.79
CA GLN A 250 -14.39 -20.15 -1.75
C GLN A 250 -13.07 -20.57 -2.43
N GLU A 251 -12.71 -19.93 -3.54
CA GLU A 251 -11.45 -20.19 -4.26
C GLU A 251 -10.23 -19.87 -3.40
N ARG A 252 -10.22 -18.70 -2.74
CA ARG A 252 -9.15 -18.30 -1.82
C ARG A 252 -9.08 -19.22 -0.61
N ALA A 253 -10.22 -19.59 -0.03
CA ALA A 253 -10.27 -20.53 1.08
C ALA A 253 -9.68 -21.91 0.71
N ARG A 254 -9.92 -22.40 -0.51
CA ARG A 254 -9.34 -23.66 -1.02
C ARG A 254 -7.82 -23.59 -1.11
N VAL A 255 -7.26 -22.49 -1.60
CA VAL A 255 -5.79 -22.28 -1.64
C VAL A 255 -5.21 -22.37 -0.23
N VAL A 256 -5.81 -21.69 0.74
CA VAL A 256 -5.32 -21.70 2.12
C VAL A 256 -5.39 -23.10 2.74
N LEU A 257 -6.49 -23.83 2.52
CA LEU A 257 -6.65 -25.20 2.98
C LEU A 257 -5.67 -26.17 2.32
N HIS A 258 -5.38 -26.00 1.02
CA HIS A 258 -4.38 -26.80 0.32
C HIS A 258 -2.97 -26.58 0.88
N ARG A 259 -2.59 -25.32 1.16
CA ARG A 259 -1.33 -24.99 1.84
C ARG A 259 -1.26 -25.53 3.28
N TRP A 260 -2.42 -25.72 3.93
CA TRP A 260 -2.50 -26.36 5.23
C TRP A 260 -2.24 -27.87 5.12
N SER A 261 -2.90 -28.55 4.19
CA SER A 261 -2.85 -30.02 4.07
C SER A 261 -1.51 -30.55 3.54
N THR A 262 -0.80 -29.76 2.73
CA THR A 262 0.51 -30.12 2.14
C THR A 262 1.70 -29.92 3.09
N ARG A 263 1.45 -29.66 4.38
CA ARG A 263 2.53 -29.47 5.34
C ARG A 263 3.24 -30.78 5.69
N PRO A 264 4.57 -30.73 5.89
CA PRO A 264 5.27 -31.81 6.57
C PRO A 264 4.70 -31.92 7.99
N ARG A 265 4.15 -33.08 8.34
CA ARG A 265 3.68 -33.34 9.70
C ARG A 265 4.90 -33.46 10.64
N PRO A 266 4.87 -32.86 11.84
CA PRO A 266 5.94 -33.03 12.82
C PRO A 266 6.16 -34.53 13.08
N GLY A 267 7.40 -34.99 12.96
CA GLY A 267 7.77 -36.39 13.22
C GLY A 267 7.65 -37.36 12.04
N VAL A 268 7.22 -36.91 10.86
CA VAL A 268 7.33 -37.71 9.63
C VAL A 268 8.67 -37.35 8.96
N PRO A 269 9.67 -38.25 8.91
CA PRO A 269 10.90 -37.98 8.21
C PRO A 269 10.59 -37.69 6.74
N ILE A 270 11.10 -36.57 6.23
CA ILE A 270 11.01 -36.24 4.82
C ILE A 270 11.99 -37.17 4.12
N THR A 271 11.49 -38.25 3.52
CA THR A 271 12.27 -39.05 2.57
C THR A 271 12.54 -38.16 1.37
N THR A 272 13.77 -37.65 1.29
CA THR A 272 14.35 -36.99 0.11
C THR A 272 14.59 -38.00 -0.99
#